data_AF-A0A7I7YP89-F1
#
_entry.id   AF-A0A7I7YP89-F1
#
_cell.length_a   1.000
_cell.length_b   1.000
_cell.length_c   1.000
_cell.angle_alpha   90.00
_cell.angle_beta   90.00
_cell.angle_gamma   90.00
#
_symmetry.space_group_name_H-M   'P 1'
#
loop_
_entity.id
_entity.type
_entity.pdbx_description
1 polymer ?
#
loop_
_entity_poly.entity_id
_entity_poly.type
_entity_poly.pdbx_seq_one_letter_code
_entity_poly.pdbx_strand_id
1 'polypeptide(L)' 'MRLVDTTMKAAEVSAFEAIRSVAGKLGIAGESVRRWRRKAQVDAGERPGTTSSEHADISWAQA' A
#
# COMPACT_ATOMS: atom_id res chain seq x y z
N MET A 1 1.90 0.46 5.05
CA MET A 1 2.57 1.65 4.46
C MET A 1 1.96 2.90 5.07
N ARG A 2 2.47 3.29 6.24
CA ARG A 2 1.94 4.41 7.03
C ARG A 2 2.05 5.77 6.31
N LEU A 3 2.92 5.86 5.29
CA LEU A 3 3.31 7.10 4.63
C LEU A 3 2.16 7.82 3.87
N VAL A 4 1.27 7.06 3.22
CA VAL A 4 0.13 7.67 2.49
C VAL A 4 -0.90 8.19 3.49
N ASP A 5 -1.28 7.38 4.47
CA ASP A 5 -2.25 7.77 5.50
C ASP A 5 -1.71 8.89 6.40
N THR A 6 -0.40 8.94 6.67
CA THR A 6 0.22 10.10 7.34
C THR A 6 0.19 11.34 6.47
N THR A 7 0.37 11.22 5.15
CA THR A 7 0.30 12.38 4.23
C THR A 7 -1.14 12.90 4.14
N MET A 8 -2.13 12.01 4.09
CA MET A 8 -3.54 12.39 4.13
C MET A 8 -3.88 13.15 5.42
N LYS A 9 -3.42 12.64 6.56
CA LYS A 9 -3.70 13.26 7.86
C LYS A 9 -2.91 14.55 8.10
N ALA A 10 -1.67 14.63 7.64
CA ALA A 10 -0.81 15.80 7.86
C ALA A 10 -1.16 16.99 6.96
N ALA A 11 -1.70 16.74 5.77
CA ALA A 11 -2.02 17.79 4.81
C ALA A 11 -3.53 17.98 4.56
N GLU A 12 -4.39 17.23 5.25
CA GLU A 12 -5.85 17.23 5.04
C GLU A 12 -6.24 17.07 3.56
N VAL A 13 -5.51 16.21 2.84
CA VAL A 13 -5.69 15.97 1.40
C VAL A 13 -6.38 14.63 1.13
N SER A 14 -6.98 14.52 -0.05
CA SER A 14 -7.61 13.28 -0.49
C SER A 14 -6.58 12.15 -0.64
N ALA A 15 -7.06 10.90 -0.59
CA ALA A 15 -6.20 9.74 -0.84
C ALA A 15 -5.51 9.81 -2.21
N PHE A 16 -6.21 10.35 -3.22
CA PHE A 16 -5.66 10.55 -4.56
C PHE A 16 -4.44 11.48 -4.54
N GLU A 17 -4.56 12.63 -3.89
CA GLU A 17 -3.50 13.63 -3.79
C GLU A 17 -2.32 13.13 -2.96
N ALA A 18 -2.58 12.45 -1.83
CA ALA A 18 -1.53 11.83 -1.03
C ALA A 18 -0.76 10.77 -1.84
N ILE A 19 -1.47 9.93 -2.60
CA ILE A 19 -0.86 8.93 -3.50
C ILE A 19 -0.01 9.61 -4.56
N ARG A 20 -0.51 10.66 -5.22
CA ARG A 20 0.23 11.40 -6.25
C ARG A 20 1.48 12.07 -5.69
N SER A 21 1.37 12.66 -4.50
CA SER A 21 2.50 13.28 -3.79
C SER A 21 3.58 12.26 -3.46
N VAL A 22 3.21 11.13 -2.86
CA VAL A 22 4.16 10.05 -2.52
C VAL A 22 4.77 9.42 -3.78
N ALA A 23 3.97 9.17 -4.81
CA ALA A 23 4.44 8.62 -6.08
C ALA A 23 5.46 9.56 -6.76
N GLY A 24 5.20 10.86 -6.77
CA GLY A 24 6.11 11.88 -7.29
C GLY A 24 7.43 11.95 -6.50
N LYS A 25 7.37 11.91 -5.16
CA LYS A 25 8.56 11.89 -4.29
C LYS A 25 9.43 10.66 -4.50
N LEU A 26 8.81 9.51 -4.78
CA LEU A 26 9.50 8.23 -4.96
C LEU A 26 9.87 7.94 -6.43
N GLY A 27 9.39 8.74 -7.39
CA GLY A 27 9.62 8.51 -8.82
C GLY A 27 8.96 7.24 -9.38
N ILE A 28 7.86 6.78 -8.77
CA ILE A 28 7.16 5.54 -9.16
C ILE A 28 5.74 5.81 -9.64
N ALA A 29 5.12 4.80 -10.25
CA ALA A 29 3.72 4.87 -10.65
C ALA A 29 2.79 4.97 -9.42
N GLY A 30 1.79 5.86 -9.50
CA GLY A 30 0.77 6.01 -8.45
C GLY A 30 -0.06 4.75 -8.21
N GLU A 31 -0.23 3.90 -9.23
CA GLU A 31 -0.89 2.60 -9.10
C GLU A 31 -0.11 1.64 -8.18
N SER A 32 1.23 1.69 -8.20
CA SER A 32 2.07 0.90 -7.28
C SER A 32 1.82 1.31 -5.83
N VAL A 33 1.79 2.62 -5.56
CA VAL A 33 1.48 3.17 -4.24
C VAL A 33 0.07 2.79 -3.77
N ARG A 34 -0.92 2.80 -4.67
CA ARG A 34 -2.30 2.34 -4.36
C ARG A 34 -2.34 0.86 -3.95
N ARG A 35 -1.65 0.00 -4.70
CA ARG A 35 -1.59 -1.44 -4.41
C ARG A 35 -0.91 -1.70 -3.07
N TRP A 36 0.19 -1.02 -2.78
CA TRP A 36 0.90 -1.13 -1.49
C TRP A 36 0.07 -0.62 -0.32
N ARG A 37 -0.68 0.49 -0.49
CA ARG A 37 -1.64 0.95 0.52
C ARG A 37 -2.69 -0.12 0.81
N ARG A 38 -3.30 -0.70 -0.22
CA ARG A 38 -4.31 -1.76 -0.04
C ARG A 38 -3.74 -2.98 0.66
N LYS A 39 -2.54 -3.43 0.27
CA LYS A 39 -1.83 -4.54 0.92
C LYS A 39 -1.61 -4.23 2.41
N ALA A 40 -1.14 -3.03 2.72
CA ALA A 40 -0.94 -2.62 4.10
C ALA A 40 -2.21 -2.53 4.95
N GLN A 41 -3.35 -2.13 4.37
CA GLN A 41 -4.64 -2.14 5.07
C GLN A 41 -5.09 -3.56 5.38
N VAL A 42 -4.83 -4.49 4.46
CA VAL A 42 -5.09 -5.92 4.69
C VAL A 42 -4.16 -6.47 5.77
N ASP A 43 -2.86 -6.17 5.72
CA ASP A 43 -1.89 -6.60 6.72
C ASP A 43 -2.15 -6.00 8.12
N ALA A 44 -2.74 -4.80 8.17
CA ALA A 44 -3.18 -4.17 9.41
C ALA A 44 -4.53 -4.71 9.94
N GLY A 45 -5.18 -5.63 9.22
CA GLY A 45 -6.51 -6.14 9.56
C GLY A 45 -7.66 -5.14 9.36
N GLU A 46 -7.38 -3.98 8.75
CA GLU A 46 -8.36 -2.92 8.47
C GLU A 46 -9.31 -3.26 7.32
N ARG A 47 -8.99 -4.29 6.54
CA ARG A 47 -9.85 -4.79 5.46
C ARG A 47 -9.87 -6.31 5.45
N PRO A 48 -11.04 -6.96 5.33
CA PRO A 48 -11.12 -8.39 5.09
C PRO A 48 -10.51 -8.70 3.72
N GLY A 49 -9.38 -9.38 3.75
CA GLY A 49 -8.63 -9.87 2.60
C GLY A 49 -7.59 -10.83 3.13
N THR A 50 -7.21 -11.82 2.32
CA THR A 50 -6.13 -12.77 2.63
C THR A 50 -4.88 -11.99 3.06
N THR A 51 -4.64 -11.96 4.36
CA THR A 51 -3.42 -11.40 4.96
C THR A 51 -2.23 -12.03 4.28
N SER A 52 -1.18 -11.24 4.02
CA SER A 52 -0.01 -11.68 3.25
C SER A 52 0.74 -12.89 3.83
N SER A 53 0.29 -13.44 4.98
CA SER A 53 0.66 -14.74 5.52
C SER A 53 0.48 -15.90 4.52
N GLU A 54 -0.51 -15.82 3.62
CA GLU A 54 -0.82 -16.91 2.67
C GLU A 54 -0.04 -16.80 1.34
N HIS A 55 0.82 -15.78 1.16
CA HIS A 55 1.63 -15.62 -0.06
C HIS A 55 3.08 -16.13 0.09
N ALA A 56 3.43 -16.73 1.24
CA ALA A 56 4.74 -17.37 1.42
C ALA A 56 4.86 -18.71 0.67
N ASP A 57 3.75 -19.30 0.23
CA ASP A 57 3.72 -20.64 -0.39
C ASP A 57 3.91 -20.68 -1.92
N ILE A 58 4.03 -19.54 -2.62
CA ILE A 58 4.12 -19.54 -4.10
C ILE A 58 5.58 -19.49 -4.60
N SER A 59 6.59 -19.29 -3.74
CA SER A 59 7.99 -19.10 -4.20
C SER A 59 8.91 -20.32 -4.09
N TRP A 60 8.50 -21.44 -3.47
CA TRP A 60 9.42 -22.57 -3.27
C TRP A 60 8.98 -23.92 -3.85
N ALA A 61 7.81 -24.01 -4.50
CA ALA A 61 7.34 -25.26 -5.13
C ALA A 61 7.95 -25.55 -6.53
N GLN A 62 9.04 -24.87 -6.92
CA GLN A 62 9.79 -25.16 -8.15
C GLN A 62 11.32 -25.12 -7.90
N ALA A 63 11.84 -26.07 -7.12
CA ALA A 63 13.25 -26.50 -7.17
C ALA A 63 13.38 -27.91 -6.60
#